data_AF-A0A359LRS4-F1
#
_entry.id   AF-A0A359LRS4-F1
#
_cell.length_a   1.000
_cell.length_b   1.000
_cell.length_c   1.000
_cell.angle_alpha   90.00
_cell.angle_beta   90.00
_cell.angle_gamma   90.00
#
_symmetry.space_group_name_H-M   'P 1'
#
loop_
_entity.id
_entity.type
_entity.pdbx_description
1 polymer ?
#
loop_
_entity_poly.entity_id
_entity_poly.type
_entity_poly.pdbx_seq_one_letter_code
_entity_poly.pdbx_strand_id
1 'polypeptide(L)' 'MPRRRRPEQKDINPDPVFNSTLAEKFINSMMWDGKKTVSQGIFYGAMDKLRDRSGDDPLKLFKKAVENCKPLLEV' A
#
# COMPACT_ATOMS: atom_id res chain seq x y z
N MET A 1 -0.93 -9.53 -22.60
CA MET A 1 0.31 -10.33 -22.57
C MET A 1 1.24 -9.83 -23.66
N PRO A 2 2.42 -9.28 -23.33
CA PRO A 2 3.21 -8.58 -24.35
C PRO A 2 4.24 -9.47 -25.05
N ARG A 3 4.23 -9.42 -26.40
CA ARG A 3 5.36 -9.77 -27.28
C ARG A 3 5.78 -8.61 -28.21
N ARG A 4 5.06 -7.48 -28.25
CA ARG A 4 5.41 -6.26 -29.04
C ARG A 4 4.88 -4.94 -28.47
N ARG A 5 3.68 -4.92 -27.85
CA ARG A 5 3.08 -3.70 -27.27
C ARG A 5 3.29 -3.61 -25.76
N ARG A 6 3.59 -2.42 -25.25
CA ARG A 6 3.58 -2.10 -23.81
C ARG A 6 2.12 -1.96 -23.36
N PRO A 7 1.66 -2.70 -22.33
CA PRO A 7 0.34 -2.51 -21.76
C PRO A 7 0.25 -1.15 -21.04
N GLU A 8 -0.94 -0.55 -21.07
CA GLU A 8 -1.22 0.68 -20.33
C GLU A 8 -1.21 0.40 -18.82
N GLN A 9 -0.68 1.36 -18.05
CA GLN A 9 -0.78 1.31 -16.59
C GLN A 9 -2.21 1.60 -16.18
N LYS A 10 -2.75 0.77 -15.30
CA LYS A 10 -4.07 1.01 -14.72
C LYS A 10 -3.94 2.08 -13.65
N ASP A 11 -4.76 3.12 -13.75
CA ASP A 11 -4.89 4.12 -12.69
C ASP A 11 -5.60 3.50 -11.49
N ILE A 12 -5.10 3.85 -10.30
CA ILE A 12 -5.60 3.34 -9.03
C ILE A 12 -6.18 4.51 -8.26
N ASN A 13 -7.44 4.36 -7.85
CA ASN A 13 -8.13 5.36 -7.05
C ASN A 13 -7.42 5.55 -5.70
N PRO A 14 -7.40 6.75 -5.13
CA PRO A 14 -6.83 6.96 -3.80
C PRO A 14 -7.65 6.25 -2.72
N ASP A 15 -6.97 5.82 -1.66
CA ASP A 15 -7.61 5.22 -0.48
C ASP A 15 -8.60 6.22 0.17
N PRO A 16 -9.81 5.79 0.57
CA PRO A 16 -10.84 6.70 1.08
C PRO A 16 -10.52 7.33 2.44
N VAL A 17 -9.64 6.72 3.25
CA VAL A 17 -9.31 7.21 4.61
C VAL A 17 -8.10 8.13 4.57
N PHE A 18 -7.05 7.70 3.87
CA PHE A 18 -5.77 8.38 3.84
C PHE A 18 -5.54 9.22 2.58
N ASN A 19 -6.48 9.18 1.62
CA ASN A 19 -6.40 9.82 0.30
C ASN A 19 -5.07 9.58 -0.40
N SER A 20 -4.51 8.37 -0.23
CA SER A 20 -3.20 8.00 -0.73
C SER A 20 -3.30 6.85 -1.72
N THR A 21 -2.74 7.05 -2.91
CA THR A 21 -2.63 5.99 -3.93
C THR A 21 -1.62 4.91 -3.53
N LEU A 22 -0.65 5.22 -2.67
CA LEU A 22 0.32 4.25 -2.16
C LEU A 22 -0.32 3.26 -1.19
N ALA A 23 -1.16 3.76 -0.28
CA ALA A 23 -1.91 2.93 0.66
C ALA A 23 -2.85 1.98 -0.09
N GLU A 24 -3.60 2.49 -1.06
CA GLU A 24 -4.49 1.67 -1.88
C GLU A 24 -3.73 0.59 -2.67
N LYS A 25 -2.59 0.94 -3.28
CA LYS A 25 -1.72 -0.05 -3.96
C LYS A 25 -1.27 -1.14 -3.00
N PHE A 26 -0.91 -0.78 -1.77
CA PHE A 26 -0.46 -1.74 -0.76
C PHE A 26 -1.59 -2.67 -0.29
N ILE A 27 -2.79 -2.12 -0.06
CA ILE A 27 -3.98 -2.90 0.30
C ILE A 27 -4.31 -3.90 -0.82
N ASN A 28 -4.24 -3.48 -2.09
CA ASN A 28 -4.48 -4.35 -3.23
C ASN A 28 -3.43 -5.46 -3.37
N SER A 29 -2.16 -5.20 -3.04
CA SER A 29 -1.11 -6.22 -3.01
C SER A 29 -1.21 -7.18 -1.83
N MET A 30 -1.73 -6.72 -0.68
CA MET A 30 -1.98 -7.57 0.50
C MET A 30 -3.20 -8.47 0.31
N MET A 31 -4.12 -8.11 -0.59
CA MET A 31 -5.39 -8.78 -0.77
C MET A 31 -5.24 -10.20 -1.32
N TRP A 32 -5.76 -11.16 -0.56
CA TRP A 32 -5.91 -12.56 -0.97
C TRP A 32 -7.35 -12.87 -1.37
N ASP A 33 -7.53 -13.70 -2.40
CA ASP A 33 -8.84 -14.11 -2.95
C ASP A 33 -9.81 -12.96 -3.32
N GLY A 34 -9.31 -11.76 -3.58
CA GLY A 34 -10.16 -10.59 -3.86
C GLY A 34 -10.91 -10.04 -2.63
N LYS A 35 -10.53 -10.46 -1.41
CA LYS A 35 -11.17 -10.03 -0.15
C LYS A 35 -10.70 -8.64 0.27
N LYS A 36 -11.17 -7.60 -0.43
CA LYS A 36 -10.74 -6.21 -0.20
C LYS A 36 -11.11 -5.69 1.19
N THR A 37 -12.34 -5.95 1.63
CA THR A 37 -12.84 -5.50 2.94
C THR A 37 -12.00 -6.05 4.10
N VAL A 38 -11.60 -7.33 4.02
CA VAL A 38 -10.76 -7.97 5.04
C VAL A 38 -9.37 -7.34 5.05
N SER A 39 -8.81 -7.09 3.87
CA SER A 39 -7.48 -6.50 3.71
C SER A 39 -7.43 -5.06 4.23
N GLN A 40 -8.48 -4.27 3.96
CA GLN A 40 -8.65 -2.92 4.52
C GLN A 40 -8.72 -2.96 6.05
N GLY A 41 -9.50 -3.88 6.62
CA GLY A 41 -9.59 -4.04 8.09
C GLY A 41 -8.24 -4.36 8.72
N ILE A 42 -7.46 -5.27 8.12
CA ILE A 42 -6.11 -5.60 8.60
C ILE A 42 -5.18 -4.39 8.51
N PHE A 43 -5.21 -3.67 7.39
CA PHE A 43 -4.34 -2.50 7.17
C PHE A 43 -4.65 -1.37 8.16
N TYR A 44 -5.92 -0.99 8.32
CA TYR A 44 -6.30 0.05 9.28
C TYR A 44 -6.01 -0.38 10.72
N GLY A 45 -6.28 -1.64 11.07
CA GLY A 45 -5.91 -2.18 12.39
C GLY A 45 -4.40 -2.19 12.64
N ALA A 46 -3.56 -2.36 11.61
CA ALA A 46 -2.12 -2.23 11.73
C ALA A 46 -1.68 -0.76 11.90
N MET A 47 -2.35 0.18 11.23
CA MET A 47 -2.09 1.61 11.38
C MET A 47 -2.45 2.13 12.78
N ASP A 48 -3.54 1.65 13.38
CA ASP A 48 -3.89 1.98 14.77
C ASP A 48 -2.80 1.48 15.75
N LYS A 49 -2.34 0.23 15.59
CA LYS A 49 -1.24 -0.32 16.41
C LYS A 49 0.06 0.46 16.24
N LEU A 50 0.35 0.96 15.03
CA LEU A 50 1.50 1.81 14.76
C LEU A 50 1.38 3.16 15.47
N ARG A 51 0.19 3.78 15.45
CA ARG A 51 -0.09 5.01 16.16
C ARG A 51 0.12 4.84 17.66
N ASP A 52 -0.39 3.76 18.24
CA ASP A 52 -0.27 3.49 19.67
C ASP A 52 1.18 3.27 20.12
N ARG A 53 2.03 2.70 19.25
CA ARG A 53 3.44 2.43 19.56
C ARG A 53 4.36 3.63 19.37
N SER A 54 4.20 4.38 18.28
CA SER A 54 5.13 5.46 17.91
C SER A 54 4.63 6.85 18.26
N GLY A 55 3.34 7.05 18.50
CA GLY A 55 2.74 8.37 18.78
C GLY A 55 2.76 9.36 17.60
N ASP A 56 3.39 8.98 16.49
CA ASP A 56 3.54 9.76 15.27
C ASP A 56 2.45 9.42 14.23
N ASP A 57 2.35 10.26 13.19
CA ASP A 57 1.43 10.03 12.07
C ASP A 57 1.75 8.70 11.35
N PRO A 58 0.85 7.70 11.38
CA PRO A 58 1.10 6.37 10.83
C PRO A 58 1.36 6.40 9.32
N LEU A 59 0.82 7.39 8.60
CA LEU A 59 1.00 7.54 7.16
C LEU A 59 2.43 7.97 6.80
N LYS A 60 3.05 8.83 7.62
CA LYS A 60 4.45 9.24 7.45
C LYS A 60 5.41 8.09 7.73
N LEU A 61 5.16 7.35 8.80
CA LEU A 61 5.94 6.16 9.16
C LEU A 61 5.86 5.10 8.06
N PHE A 62 4.65 4.87 7.52
CA PHE A 62 4.45 3.95 6.40
C PHE A 62 5.25 4.36 5.17
N LYS A 63 5.20 5.63 4.76
CA LYS A 63 6.00 6.14 3.63
C LYS A 63 7.51 5.93 3.87
N LYS A 64 8.00 6.23 5.07
CA LYS A 64 9.40 6.03 5.45
C LYS A 64 9.80 4.54 5.39
N ALA A 65 8.93 3.64 5.84
CA ALA A 65 9.16 2.21 5.77
C ALA A 65 9.25 1.72 4.31
N VAL A 66 8.37 2.20 3.44
CA VAL A 66 8.40 1.87 2.01
C VAL A 66 9.69 2.35 1.34
N GLU A 67 10.15 3.57 1.64
CA GLU A 67 11.44 4.08 1.12
C GLU A 67 12.62 3.21 1.59
N ASN A 68 12.61 2.77 2.85
CA ASN A 68 13.66 1.90 3.38
C ASN A 68 13.65 0.49 2.76
N CYS A 69 12.47 -0.03 2.37
CA CYS A 69 12.35 -1.34 1.73
C CYS A 69 12.64 -1.32 0.23
N LYS A 70 12.71 -0.13 -0.39
CA LYS A 70 12.94 0.01 -1.82
C LYS A 70 14.36 -0.45 -2.17
N PRO A 71 14.55 -1.49 -3.01
CA PRO A 71 15.88 -1.89 -3.44
C PRO A 71 16.48 -0.83 -4.37
N LEU A 72 17.79 -0.61 -4.26
CA LEU A 72 18.53 0.27 -5.17
C LEU A 72 18.91 -0.46 -6.47
N LEU A 73 19.05 -1.78 -6.42
CA LEU A 73 19.45 -2.60 -7.55
C LEU A 73 18.79 -3.99 -7.43
N GLU A 74 18.25 -4.51 -8.53
CA GLU A 74 17.73 -5.87 -8.64
C GLU A 74 18.75 -6.69 -9.45
N VAL A 75 19.09 -7.91 -9.00
CA VAL A 75 20.01 -8.87 -9.66
C VAL A 75 19.20 -9.95 -10.36
#